data_AF-Q8KG28-F1
#
_entry.id   AF-Q8KG28-F1
#
_cell.length_a   1.000
_cell.length_b   1.000
_cell.length_c   1.000
_cell.angle_alpha   90.00
_cell.angle_beta   90.00
_cell.angle_gamma   90.00
#
_symmetry.space_group_name_H-M   'P 1'
#
loop_
_entity.id
_entity.type
_entity.pdbx_description
1 polymer ?
#
loop_
_entity_poly.entity_id
_entity_poly.type
_entity_poly.pdbx_seq_one_letter_code
_entity_poly.pdbx_strand_id
1 'polypeptide(L)'
;MTGGNASLLNDFFSLKRLSMSRSEHVASSGVEAREVAMSELLARRVAELSLEKKGEDVKILDVRGLTSVTDFFVIITADSERKAKAVTDYIVDEIKEEGERPMHIEGLDTLRWVLIDYVDVVVHIFQPDDRKFYDLESLWSDAPVTVVTAPEPSDEQEELQEG
;
A
#
# COMPACT_ATOMS: atom_id res chain seq x y z
N MET A 1 17.90 36.43 13.87
CA MET A 1 16.88 35.46 14.31
C MET A 1 17.39 34.09 13.91
N THR A 2 17.82 33.31 14.89
CA THR A 2 18.62 32.08 14.73
C THR A 2 17.75 30.89 14.30
N GLY A 3 18.19 30.19 13.26
CA GLY A 3 17.57 28.97 12.75
C GLY A 3 17.69 27.81 13.73
N GLY A 4 16.56 27.11 13.95
CA GLY A 4 16.47 25.88 14.72
C GLY A 4 17.01 24.69 13.91
N ASN A 5 17.85 23.92 14.56
CA ASN A 5 18.73 22.90 14.00
C ASN A 5 18.00 21.55 13.84
N ALA A 6 17.89 21.05 12.61
CA ALA A 6 17.24 19.77 12.29
C ALA A 6 18.12 18.53 12.58
N SER A 7 19.27 18.67 13.27
CA SER A 7 20.19 17.55 13.52
C SER A 7 19.90 16.72 14.78
N LEU A 8 19.10 17.23 15.73
CA LEU A 8 18.94 16.58 17.04
C LEU A 8 17.97 15.39 17.06
N LEU A 9 17.09 15.27 16.05
CA LEU A 9 16.14 14.15 15.95
C LEU A 9 16.77 12.89 15.34
N ASN A 10 17.73 13.04 14.40
CA ASN A 10 18.49 11.92 13.86
C ASN A 10 19.53 11.36 14.86
N ASP A 11 20.10 12.22 15.70
CA ASP A 11 21.07 11.81 16.72
C ASP A 11 20.41 10.99 17.85
N PHE A 12 19.14 11.26 18.16
CA PHE A 12 18.42 10.52 19.20
C PHE A 12 18.20 9.04 18.85
N PHE A 13 17.94 8.74 17.57
CA PHE A 13 17.87 7.36 17.07
C PHE A 13 19.25 6.71 16.90
N SER A 14 20.29 7.49 16.60
CA SER A 14 21.68 7.01 16.49
C SER A 14 22.29 6.60 17.83
N LEU A 15 22.07 7.38 18.90
CA LEU A 15 22.64 7.09 20.23
C LEU A 15 22.04 5.83 20.88
N LYS A 16 20.81 5.46 20.55
CA LYS A 16 20.19 4.22 21.06
C LYS A 16 20.78 2.97 20.40
N ARG A 17 21.33 3.10 19.18
CA ARG A 17 21.91 2.01 18.37
C ARG A 17 23.29 1.55 18.86
N LEU A 18 24.04 2.41 19.57
CA LEU A 18 25.41 2.11 19.99
C LEU A 18 25.49 1.30 21.31
N SER A 19 24.36 1.05 21.97
CA SER A 19 24.31 0.47 23.33
C SER A 19 23.37 -0.75 23.45
N MET A 20 23.09 -1.47 22.37
CA MET A 20 22.27 -2.68 22.44
C MET A 20 23.13 -3.94 22.29
N SER A 21 22.91 -4.92 23.18
CA SER A 21 23.70 -6.14 23.23
C SER A 21 23.43 -7.03 22.01
N ARG A 22 24.39 -7.88 21.66
CA ARG A 22 24.31 -8.79 20.50
C ARG A 22 23.09 -9.73 20.53
N SER A 23 22.49 -10.00 21.69
CA SER A 23 21.25 -10.82 21.76
C SER A 23 19.97 -10.02 21.49
N GLU A 24 19.95 -8.70 21.77
CA GLU A 24 18.79 -7.85 21.52
C GLU A 24 18.69 -7.44 20.05
N HIS A 25 19.82 -7.21 19.38
CA HIS A 25 19.84 -6.94 17.94
C HIS A 25 19.27 -8.10 17.10
N VAL A 26 19.56 -9.35 17.46
CA VAL A 26 19.07 -10.53 16.72
C VAL A 26 17.58 -10.75 16.92
N ALA A 27 17.07 -10.52 18.14
CA ALA A 27 15.63 -10.58 18.42
C ALA A 27 14.86 -9.45 17.72
N SER A 28 15.42 -8.24 17.68
CA SER A 28 14.84 -7.08 16.99
C SER A 28 14.74 -7.30 15.48
N SER A 29 15.77 -7.85 14.84
CA SER A 29 15.77 -8.10 13.39
C SER A 29 14.73 -9.14 12.95
N GLY A 30 14.41 -10.11 13.82
CA GLY A 30 13.40 -11.13 13.51
C GLY A 30 11.97 -10.62 13.62
N VAL A 31 11.73 -9.64 14.50
CA VAL A 31 10.43 -8.97 14.62
C VAL A 31 10.20 -8.04 13.43
N GLU A 32 11.19 -7.21 13.09
CA GLU A 32 11.13 -6.28 11.95
C GLU A 32 10.88 -7.01 10.62
N ALA A 33 11.57 -8.14 10.38
CA ALA A 33 11.36 -8.95 9.18
C ALA A 33 9.94 -9.56 9.12
N ARG A 34 9.34 -9.86 10.27
CA ARG A 34 7.98 -10.41 10.35
C ARG A 34 6.94 -9.31 10.13
N GLU A 35 7.11 -8.14 10.72
CA GLU A 35 6.24 -6.97 10.52
C GLU A 35 6.17 -6.62 9.04
N VAL A 36 7.34 -6.47 8.41
CA VAL A 36 7.46 -6.26 6.97
C VAL A 36 6.72 -7.33 6.14
N ALA A 37 6.85 -8.61 6.51
CA ALA A 37 6.18 -9.69 5.79
C ALA A 37 4.65 -9.58 5.93
N MET A 38 4.14 -9.10 7.06
CA MET A 38 2.72 -8.83 7.24
C MET A 38 2.26 -7.63 6.40
N SER A 39 3.05 -6.55 6.35
CA SER A 39 2.78 -5.39 5.49
C SER A 39 2.72 -5.80 4.01
N GLU A 40 3.62 -6.66 3.55
CA GLU A 40 3.62 -7.16 2.17
C GLU A 40 2.37 -8.01 1.89
N LEU A 41 1.98 -8.90 2.82
CA LEU A 41 0.76 -9.69 2.70
C LEU A 41 -0.49 -8.82 2.61
N LEU A 42 -0.58 -7.77 3.43
CA LEU A 42 -1.67 -6.80 3.39
C LEU A 42 -1.70 -6.07 2.03
N ALA A 43 -0.56 -5.59 1.53
CA ALA A 43 -0.48 -4.90 0.25
C ALA A 43 -0.92 -5.79 -0.91
N ARG A 44 -0.51 -7.06 -0.92
CA ARG A 44 -0.95 -8.07 -1.90
C ARG A 44 -2.44 -8.33 -1.81
N ARG A 45 -2.95 -8.50 -0.59
CA ARG A 45 -4.37 -8.76 -0.35
C ARG A 45 -5.25 -7.62 -0.83
N VAL A 46 -4.87 -6.37 -0.54
CA VAL A 46 -5.57 -5.19 -1.05
C VAL A 46 -5.55 -5.14 -2.59
N ALA A 47 -4.40 -5.43 -3.20
CA ALA A 47 -4.29 -5.45 -4.65
C ALA A 47 -5.22 -6.50 -5.28
N GLU A 48 -5.29 -7.70 -4.72
CA GLU A 48 -6.22 -8.76 -5.14
C GLU A 48 -7.68 -8.34 -5.01
N LEU A 49 -8.09 -7.84 -3.83
CA LEU A 49 -9.46 -7.35 -3.58
C LEU A 49 -9.85 -6.23 -4.55
N SER A 50 -8.91 -5.37 -4.92
CA SER A 50 -9.16 -4.31 -5.89
C SER A 50 -9.50 -4.86 -7.28
N LEU A 51 -8.84 -5.94 -7.71
CA LEU A 51 -9.10 -6.61 -9.00
C LEU A 51 -10.49 -7.26 -9.01
N GLU A 52 -10.94 -7.82 -7.89
CA GLU A 52 -12.29 -8.40 -7.75
C GLU A 52 -13.41 -7.37 -7.97
N LYS A 53 -13.14 -6.09 -7.68
CA LYS A 53 -14.03 -4.96 -8.01
C LYS A 53 -13.63 -4.18 -9.26
N LYS A 54 -12.89 -4.84 -10.16
CA LYS A 54 -12.49 -4.31 -11.46
C LYS A 54 -11.60 -3.06 -11.37
N GLY A 55 -10.78 -2.96 -10.33
CA GLY A 55 -9.64 -2.06 -10.29
C GLY A 55 -8.66 -2.40 -11.41
N GLU A 56 -8.02 -1.39 -11.96
CA GLU A 56 -7.16 -1.47 -13.14
C GLU A 56 -5.76 -0.94 -12.84
N ASP A 57 -4.77 -1.36 -13.64
CA ASP A 57 -3.36 -0.94 -13.52
C ASP A 57 -2.85 -0.97 -12.07
N VAL A 58 -3.07 -2.10 -11.39
CA VAL A 58 -2.77 -2.26 -9.96
C VAL A 58 -1.27 -2.48 -9.77
N LYS A 59 -0.63 -1.60 -9.00
CA LYS A 59 0.81 -1.63 -8.71
C LYS A 59 1.06 -1.59 -7.22
N ILE A 60 1.98 -2.42 -6.75
CA ILE A 60 2.54 -2.35 -5.40
C ILE A 60 3.94 -1.76 -5.53
N LEU A 61 4.18 -0.66 -4.85
CA LEU A 61 5.49 0.00 -4.75
C LEU A 61 6.06 -0.28 -3.36
N ASP A 62 7.24 -0.86 -3.32
CA ASP A 62 8.02 -1.02 -2.10
C ASP A 62 8.81 0.26 -1.82
N VAL A 63 8.30 1.08 -0.90
CA VAL A 63 8.90 2.39 -0.58
C VAL A 63 9.81 2.33 0.65
N ARG A 64 10.07 1.12 1.18
CA ARG A 64 11.01 0.92 2.28
C ARG A 64 12.40 1.38 1.90
N GLY A 65 13.05 2.10 2.81
CA GLY A 65 14.36 2.69 2.57
C GLY A 65 14.35 3.96 1.71
N LEU A 66 13.21 4.33 1.10
CA LEU A 66 13.00 5.63 0.44
C LEU A 66 12.26 6.59 1.38
N THR A 67 11.34 6.07 2.19
CA THR A 67 10.63 6.82 3.22
C THR A 67 10.50 6.00 4.50
N SER A 68 10.28 6.68 5.62
CA SER A 68 10.01 6.07 6.93
C SER A 68 8.52 6.17 7.33
N VAL A 69 7.66 6.60 6.41
CA VAL A 69 6.24 6.85 6.68
C VAL A 69 5.41 5.58 6.57
N THR A 70 5.69 4.73 5.58
CA THR A 70 4.97 3.48 5.31
C THR A 70 5.90 2.50 4.59
N ASP A 71 5.55 1.22 4.55
CA ASP A 71 6.34 0.21 3.83
C ASP A 71 5.95 0.11 2.36
N PHE A 72 4.64 0.11 2.07
CA PHE A 72 4.13 -0.12 0.72
C PHE A 72 3.09 0.91 0.28
N PHE A 73 3.15 1.27 -0.99
CA PHE A 73 2.01 1.88 -1.67
C PHE A 73 1.32 0.88 -2.57
N VAL A 74 -0.01 0.88 -2.55
CA VAL A 74 -0.83 0.15 -3.53
C VAL A 74 -1.55 1.19 -4.39
N ILE A 75 -1.21 1.27 -5.67
CA ILE A 75 -1.78 2.24 -6.62
C ILE A 75 -2.74 1.51 -7.53
N ILE A 76 -3.99 1.97 -7.57
CA ILE A 76 -5.11 1.37 -8.29
C ILE A 76 -5.77 2.45 -9.15
N THR A 77 -6.15 2.10 -10.36
CA THR A 77 -7.03 2.93 -11.20
C THR A 77 -8.47 2.45 -11.14
N ALA A 78 -9.39 3.39 -10.99
CA ALA A 78 -10.82 3.20 -11.17
C ALA A 78 -11.36 4.28 -12.13
N ASP A 79 -11.83 3.86 -13.30
CA ASP A 79 -12.29 4.73 -14.40
C ASP A 79 -13.55 5.59 -14.13
N SER A 80 -14.17 5.47 -12.95
CA SER A 80 -15.36 6.21 -12.57
C SER A 80 -15.51 6.31 -11.06
N GLU A 81 -16.17 7.36 -10.57
CA GLU A 81 -16.46 7.56 -9.14
C GLU A 81 -17.20 6.36 -8.54
N ARG A 82 -18.15 5.79 -9.29
CA ARG A 82 -18.89 4.58 -8.86
C ARG A 82 -17.95 3.39 -8.66
N LYS A 83 -17.01 3.18 -9.59
CA LYS A 83 -16.02 2.10 -9.48
C LYS A 83 -15.06 2.37 -8.33
N ALA A 84 -14.57 3.61 -8.20
CA ALA A 84 -13.69 4.01 -7.10
C ALA A 84 -14.33 3.76 -5.74
N LYS A 85 -15.61 4.12 -5.58
CA LYS A 85 -16.37 3.82 -4.36
C LYS A 85 -16.52 2.32 -4.12
N ALA A 86 -16.90 1.56 -5.15
CA ALA A 86 -17.09 0.12 -5.01
C ALA A 86 -15.80 -0.61 -4.64
N VAL A 87 -14.66 -0.24 -5.23
CA VAL A 87 -13.33 -0.76 -4.88
C VAL A 87 -12.98 -0.38 -3.44
N THR A 88 -13.15 0.89 -3.07
CA THR A 88 -12.86 1.40 -1.72
C THR A 88 -13.66 0.67 -0.64
N ASP A 89 -14.98 0.66 -0.78
CA ASP A 89 -15.88 0.02 0.19
C ASP A 89 -15.51 -1.47 0.36
N TYR A 90 -15.27 -2.16 -0.75
CA TYR A 90 -14.97 -3.58 -0.75
C TYR A 90 -13.64 -3.91 -0.06
N ILE A 91 -12.57 -3.16 -0.36
CA ILE A 91 -11.29 -3.31 0.33
C ILE A 91 -11.47 -3.10 1.83
N VAL A 92 -12.15 -2.03 2.23
CA VAL A 92 -12.33 -1.70 3.65
C VAL A 92 -13.14 -2.77 4.38
N ASP A 93 -14.21 -3.28 3.77
CA ASP A 93 -15.07 -4.29 4.37
C ASP A 93 -14.35 -5.64 4.52
N GLU A 94 -13.69 -6.13 3.46
CA GLU A 94 -13.00 -7.43 3.47
C GLU A 94 -11.79 -7.43 4.40
N ILE A 95 -10.94 -6.39 4.34
CA ILE A 95 -9.77 -6.27 5.24
C ILE A 95 -10.21 -6.17 6.71
N LYS A 96 -11.37 -5.55 6.98
CA LYS A 96 -11.98 -5.51 8.31
C LYS A 96 -12.46 -6.88 8.79
N GLU A 97 -12.97 -7.72 7.90
CA GLU A 97 -13.32 -9.11 8.23
C GLU A 97 -12.07 -9.94 8.54
N GLU A 98 -10.94 -9.62 7.92
CA GLU A 98 -9.63 -10.22 8.19
C GLU A 98 -8.94 -9.69 9.47
N GLY A 99 -9.57 -8.71 10.14
CA GLY A 99 -9.18 -8.24 11.47
C GLY A 99 -8.40 -6.92 11.49
N GLU A 100 -8.12 -6.32 10.34
CA GLU A 100 -7.37 -5.07 10.21
C GLU A 100 -8.31 -3.91 9.86
N ARG A 101 -8.07 -2.70 10.36
CA ARG A 101 -8.92 -1.53 10.04
C ARG A 101 -8.08 -0.37 9.55
N PRO A 102 -8.57 0.39 8.56
CA PRO A 102 -7.87 1.59 8.16
C PRO A 102 -7.80 2.57 9.33
N MET A 103 -6.62 3.13 9.57
CA MET A 103 -6.41 4.23 10.50
C MET A 103 -7.14 5.48 10.01
N HIS A 104 -7.08 5.73 8.70
CA HIS A 104 -7.70 6.90 8.09
C HIS A 104 -8.15 6.64 6.65
N ILE A 105 -9.17 7.38 6.20
CA ILE A 105 -9.63 7.38 4.82
C ILE A 105 -9.94 8.81 4.38
N GLU A 106 -9.40 9.23 3.25
CA GLU A 106 -9.62 10.55 2.63
C GLU A 106 -10.19 10.44 1.21
N GLY A 107 -10.82 11.51 0.73
CA GLY A 107 -11.26 11.63 -0.66
C GLY A 107 -12.58 10.94 -1.03
N LEU A 108 -13.33 10.46 -0.03
CA LEU A 108 -14.64 9.80 -0.23
C LEU A 108 -15.74 10.71 -0.75
N ASP A 109 -15.56 12.03 -0.64
CA ASP A 109 -16.49 13.06 -1.10
C ASP A 109 -16.47 13.26 -2.61
N THR A 110 -15.29 13.16 -3.24
CA THR A 110 -15.10 13.36 -4.68
C THR A 110 -14.85 12.05 -5.45
N LEU A 111 -14.27 11.03 -4.81
CA LEU A 111 -13.94 9.74 -5.42
C LEU A 111 -13.04 9.85 -6.67
N ARG A 112 -12.32 10.97 -6.79
CA ARG A 112 -11.31 11.23 -7.82
C ARG A 112 -9.96 10.65 -7.42
N TRP A 113 -9.63 10.81 -6.14
CA TRP A 113 -8.49 10.21 -5.49
C TRP A 113 -8.91 9.85 -4.07
N VAL A 114 -8.98 8.55 -3.79
CA VAL A 114 -9.21 8.03 -2.45
C VAL A 114 -7.88 7.54 -1.89
N LEU A 115 -7.61 7.89 -0.63
CA LEU A 115 -6.48 7.40 0.14
C LEU A 115 -7.00 6.58 1.31
N ILE A 116 -6.49 5.35 1.47
CA ILE A 116 -6.78 4.47 2.61
C ILE A 116 -5.47 4.20 3.32
N ASP A 117 -5.38 4.60 4.58
CA ASP A 117 -4.16 4.51 5.39
C ASP A 117 -4.27 3.35 6.40
N TYR A 118 -3.40 2.35 6.25
CA TYR A 118 -3.21 1.24 7.20
C TYR A 118 -1.87 1.33 7.94
N VAL A 119 -1.24 2.51 8.00
CA VAL A 119 0.09 2.78 8.56
C VAL A 119 1.20 2.15 7.72
N ASP A 120 1.28 0.82 7.67
CA ASP A 120 2.34 0.09 6.98
C ASP A 120 2.05 -0.07 5.48
N VAL A 121 0.79 0.13 5.08
CA VAL A 121 0.35 0.14 3.69
C VAL A 121 -0.56 1.35 3.44
N VAL A 122 -0.26 2.13 2.40
CA VAL A 122 -1.15 3.22 1.94
C VAL A 122 -1.69 2.92 0.55
N VAL A 123 -3.01 2.85 0.45
CA VAL A 123 -3.74 2.52 -0.77
C VAL A 123 -4.18 3.81 -1.45
N HIS A 124 -3.87 3.93 -2.74
CA HIS A 124 -4.21 5.06 -3.57
C HIS A 124 -5.13 4.59 -4.70
N ILE A 125 -6.38 5.01 -4.69
CA ILE A 125 -7.36 4.67 -5.73
C ILE A 125 -7.64 5.95 -6.53
N PHE A 126 -7.21 5.97 -7.79
CA PHE A 126 -7.26 7.14 -8.65
C PHE A 126 -8.24 6.98 -9.81
N GLN A 127 -8.86 8.07 -10.20
CA GLN A 127 -9.32 8.23 -11.58
C GLN A 127 -8.14 8.43 -12.54
N PRO A 128 -8.29 8.06 -13.83
CA PRO A 128 -7.18 8.05 -14.78
C PRO A 128 -6.47 9.40 -14.95
N ASP A 129 -7.22 10.51 -14.95
CA ASP A 129 -6.64 11.84 -15.15
C ASP A 129 -5.92 12.34 -13.89
N ASP A 130 -6.43 11.99 -12.69
CA ASP A 130 -5.77 12.29 -11.42
C ASP A 130 -4.48 11.51 -11.26
N ARG A 131 -4.46 10.21 -11.59
CA ARG A 131 -3.23 9.39 -11.55
C ARG A 131 -2.13 10.01 -12.41
N LYS A 132 -2.47 10.46 -13.62
CA LYS A 132 -1.52 11.14 -14.52
C LYS A 132 -1.07 12.50 -14.01
N PHE A 133 -1.97 13.24 -13.34
CA PHE A 133 -1.65 14.57 -12.83
C PHE A 133 -0.70 14.51 -11.63
N TYR A 134 -0.96 13.59 -10.69
CA TYR A 134 -0.14 13.43 -9.49
C TYR A 134 1.12 12.59 -9.72
N ASP A 135 1.07 11.63 -10.64
CA ASP A 135 2.20 10.84 -11.13
C ASP A 135 3.10 10.30 -10.00
N LEU A 136 2.47 9.67 -9.00
CA LEU A 136 3.17 9.15 -7.83
C LEU A 136 4.20 8.09 -8.23
N GLU A 137 3.96 7.33 -9.28
CA GLU A 137 4.93 6.37 -9.81
C GLU A 137 6.25 7.02 -10.23
N SER A 138 6.23 8.22 -10.83
CA SER A 138 7.46 8.95 -11.16
C SER A 138 8.16 9.50 -9.91
N LEU A 139 7.38 10.00 -8.94
CA LEU A 139 7.91 10.50 -7.67
C LEU A 139 8.66 9.41 -6.89
N TRP A 140 8.17 8.18 -6.97
CA TRP A 140 8.74 6.99 -6.33
C TRP A 140 9.38 6.04 -7.33
N SER A 141 10.00 6.58 -8.39
CA SER A 141 10.57 5.77 -9.48
C SER A 141 11.74 4.86 -9.07
N ASP A 142 12.39 5.15 -7.94
CA ASP A 142 13.42 4.29 -7.34
C ASP A 142 12.85 3.09 -6.55
N ALA A 143 11.53 3.05 -6.32
CA ALA A 143 10.86 1.96 -5.60
C ALA A 143 10.74 0.72 -6.48
N PRO A 144 11.08 -0.49 -5.98
CA PRO A 144 10.71 -1.72 -6.64
C PRO A 144 9.19 -1.79 -6.87
N VAL A 145 8.78 -2.09 -8.10
CA VAL A 145 7.37 -2.15 -8.50
C VAL A 145 6.96 -3.59 -8.80
N THR A 146 5.87 -4.05 -8.21
CA THR A 146 5.17 -5.27 -8.58
C THR A 146 3.85 -4.91 -9.25
N VAL A 147 3.68 -5.31 -10.50
CA VAL A 147 2.39 -5.20 -11.21
C VAL A 147 1.54 -6.40 -10.84
N VAL A 148 0.30 -6.16 -10.41
CA VAL A 148 -0.64 -7.21 -10.01
C VAL A 148 -1.72 -7.32 -11.07
N THR A 149 -1.87 -8.51 -11.64
CA THR A 149 -2.88 -8.80 -12.67
C THR A 149 -3.83 -9.87 -12.15
N ALA A 150 -5.07 -9.86 -12.65
CA ALA A 150 -6.00 -10.95 -12.39
C ALA A 150 -5.37 -12.27 -12.91
N PRO A 151 -5.61 -13.40 -12.24
CA PRO A 151 -5.25 -14.69 -12.81
C PRO A 151 -5.98 -14.84 -14.14
N GLU A 152 -5.25 -15.22 -15.19
CA GLU A 152 -5.85 -15.53 -16.49
C GLU A 152 -6.93 -16.61 -16.28
N PRO A 153 -8.14 -16.46 -16.85
CA PRO A 153 -9.13 -17.52 -16.79
C PRO A 153 -8.52 -18.75 -17.42
N SER A 154 -8.35 -19.81 -16.63
CA SER A 154 -7.94 -21.11 -17.16
C SER A 154 -9.00 -21.58 -18.17
N ASP A 155 -8.58 -21.92 -19.38
CA ASP A 155 -9.41 -22.37 -20.52
C ASP A 155 -10.42 -23.49 -20.17
N GLU A 156 -10.27 -24.16 -19.02
CA GLU A 156 -11.12 -25.26 -18.56
C GLU A 156 -12.54 -24.84 -18.09
N GLN A 157 -12.84 -23.54 -17.98
CA GLN A 157 -14.14 -23.07 -17.45
C GLN A 157 -15.18 -22.69 -18.52
N GLU A 158 -14.81 -22.62 -19.81
CA GLU A 158 -15.77 -22.28 -20.90
C GLU A 158 -16.57 -23.49 -21.42
N GLU A 159 -16.12 -24.74 -21.24
CA GLU A 159 -16.83 -25.93 -21.75
C GLU A 159 -18.06 -26.34 -20.92
N LEU A 160 -18.26 -25.82 -19.70
CA LEU A 160 -19.35 -26.25 -18.82
C LEU A 160 -20.64 -25.41 -18.92
N GLN A 161 -20.68 -24.38 -19.79
CA GLN A 161 -21.84 -23.50 -19.91
C GLN A 161 -22.64 -23.63 -21.22
N GLU A 162 -22.21 -24.51 -22.15
CA GLU A 162 -22.95 -24.81 -23.39
C GLU A 162 -23.55 -26.23 -23.48
N GLY A 163 -23.64 -26.95 -22.35
CA GLY A 163 -24.21 -28.31 -22.29
C GLY A 163 -25.70 -28.38 -21.92
#